data_AF-A0A7Y5R5D4-F1
#
_entry.id   AF-A0A7Y5R5D4-F1
#
_cell.length_a   1.000
_cell.length_b   1.000
_cell.length_c   1.000
_cell.angle_alpha   90.00
_cell.angle_beta   90.00
_cell.angle_gamma   90.00
#
_symmetry.space_group_name_H-M   'P 1'
#
loop_
_entity.id
_entity.type
_entity.pdbx_description
1 polymer ?
#
loop_
_entity_poly.entity_id
_entity_poly.type
_entity_poly.pdbx_seq_one_letter_code
_entity_poly.pdbx_strand_id
1 'polypeptide(L)'
;MRHLSFLTLTLLLLQTHVALAQQHAWTNSNDKTAFLGINSEQLSAEKAKLLGFENKYGSYVTGIIANTAADKAGLLPFDYIYGIDNFRTDEDRSLTSIIRKYRTGDKGTLHLIRKGKQITIDVVFGNRNDSEGQEKKEKEEVFLGVSPHEDESSDEAGVMVTVIGKSTAEEMGLKDGDLITAINGYALVDWQDLSTAIRTLKVGEKITVEYQRDGKTAKAEQKAKAREIKEKTYTIITDGWDWNDKSESGNSAFLGINSTSISTEKAKKLGFDNPYGSYVTKVIDNTAAAKAGLQPFDYVVGVNDSRVDKNQNLTDILRKFKTGDEATLHFIRQGKAQSTKVTFVKRPDQEFEWNTDECKKPFFGISQSHQPEDQQGVAVTIVENSTAADMGLQDGDVITAINSYAILDWEDITTAINALKVGDNIQVTYTRKGEKTNGSKPIKSYCDTKKEGEWNWGGFKIRTDEGEDEESDAGSERINVDQVNVALQDMPEEESTQLKQRYGIDMPVSSNLAVENLQLHPNTSMGMFKLQFKLPSSGETSIRVFNGAGRLIYDYDLGMFSGDFSDEIDISQNGAGNYYLDIRQGDKRLSKKILLQSK
;
A
#
# COMPACT_ATOMS: atom_id res chain seq x y z
N MET A 1 37.53 -43.27 73.60
CA MET A 1 36.47 -44.11 73.02
C MET A 1 35.13 -43.47 73.31
N ARG A 2 34.36 -43.13 72.26
CA ARG A 2 32.93 -42.73 72.25
C ARG A 2 32.48 -41.50 73.07
N HIS A 3 31.41 -40.90 72.53
CA HIS A 3 30.51 -39.84 73.03
C HIS A 3 30.98 -38.39 72.76
N LEU A 4 30.37 -37.70 71.79
CA LEU A 4 29.09 -36.96 71.89
C LEU A 4 29.04 -35.99 73.09
N SER A 5 29.09 -34.69 72.80
CA SER A 5 28.17 -33.72 73.39
C SER A 5 28.09 -32.47 72.51
N PHE A 6 26.88 -32.26 72.00
CA PHE A 6 26.43 -31.13 71.22
C PHE A 6 26.53 -29.85 72.03
N LEU A 7 27.12 -28.80 71.45
CA LEU A 7 26.80 -27.42 71.79
C LEU A 7 26.12 -26.80 70.58
N THR A 8 24.79 -26.77 70.62
CA THR A 8 23.93 -26.07 69.65
C THR A 8 24.10 -24.57 69.83
N LEU A 9 24.81 -23.93 68.90
CA LEU A 9 24.81 -22.47 68.75
C LEU A 9 23.66 -22.11 67.79
N THR A 10 22.51 -21.72 68.36
CA THR A 10 21.39 -21.13 67.64
C THR A 10 21.76 -19.74 67.16
N LEU A 11 22.28 -19.65 65.92
CA LEU A 11 22.44 -18.39 65.20
C LEU A 11 21.12 -18.10 64.46
N LEU A 12 20.41 -17.07 64.92
CA LEU A 12 19.15 -16.60 64.33
C LEU A 12 19.43 -15.92 62.98
N LEU A 13 19.52 -16.69 61.90
CA LEU A 13 19.54 -16.17 60.52
C LEU A 13 18.09 -15.96 60.04
N LEU A 14 17.52 -14.80 60.38
CA LEU A 14 16.41 -14.23 59.62
C LEU A 14 16.99 -13.63 58.33
N GLN A 15 17.33 -14.48 57.35
CA GLN A 15 17.51 -14.02 55.98
C GLN A 15 16.12 -13.82 55.37
N THR A 16 15.58 -12.64 55.65
CA THR A 16 14.52 -12.03 54.87
C THR A 16 14.93 -12.03 53.40
N HIS A 17 13.96 -12.30 52.52
CA HIS A 17 14.15 -12.22 51.07
C HIS A 17 14.45 -10.77 50.70
N VAL A 18 15.74 -10.43 50.68
CA VAL A 18 16.27 -9.21 50.09
C VAL A 18 16.87 -9.60 48.74
N ALA A 19 16.02 -10.07 47.85
CA ALA A 19 16.21 -9.81 46.43
C ALA A 19 15.70 -8.37 46.21
N LEU A 20 16.43 -7.40 46.77
CA LEU A 20 16.27 -6.00 46.38
C LEU A 20 16.75 -5.94 44.94
N ALA A 21 15.77 -5.89 44.05
CA ALA A 21 15.90 -5.49 42.66
C ALA A 21 16.68 -4.17 42.57
N GLN A 22 18.00 -4.27 42.50
CA GLN A 22 18.83 -3.26 41.86
C GLN A 22 18.86 -3.59 40.36
N GLN A 23 17.74 -3.35 39.70
CA GLN A 23 17.70 -3.05 38.27
C GLN A 23 16.51 -2.10 38.05
N HIS A 24 16.86 -0.83 37.86
CA HIS A 24 16.03 0.25 37.33
C HIS A 24 14.82 0.68 38.16
N ALA A 25 15.10 1.32 39.30
CA ALA A 25 14.37 2.53 39.66
C ALA A 25 14.72 3.64 38.64
N TRP A 26 14.13 3.57 37.44
CA TRP A 26 13.80 4.78 36.68
C TRP A 26 12.33 5.03 36.94
N THR A 27 12.06 5.87 37.94
CA THR A 27 10.75 6.50 38.09
C THR A 27 10.47 7.29 36.81
N ASN A 28 9.63 6.76 35.91
CA ASN A 28 9.14 7.47 34.72
C ASN A 28 8.35 8.70 35.20
N SER A 29 9.02 9.84 35.28
CA SER A 29 8.43 11.09 35.78
C SER A 29 7.54 11.83 34.76
N ASN A 30 7.04 11.18 33.70
CA ASN A 30 6.29 11.86 32.63
C ASN A 30 4.92 11.25 32.27
N ASP A 31 4.28 10.52 33.19
CA ASP A 31 3.00 9.84 32.94
C ASP A 31 1.73 10.72 33.16
N LYS A 32 1.86 12.03 32.98
CA LYS A 32 0.79 13.00 33.29
C LYS A 32 -0.01 13.45 32.07
N THR A 33 0.34 13.04 30.86
CA THR A 33 -0.32 13.54 29.64
C THR A 33 -1.58 12.75 29.33
N ALA A 34 -2.71 13.45 29.26
CA ALA A 34 -3.98 12.82 28.90
C ALA A 34 -3.90 12.11 27.54
N PHE A 35 -4.38 10.87 27.50
CA PHE A 35 -4.54 10.10 26.28
C PHE A 35 -6.00 9.67 26.12
N LEU A 36 -6.58 9.94 24.95
CA LEU A 36 -7.95 9.56 24.62
C LEU A 36 -8.02 8.13 24.06
N GLY A 37 -7.14 7.77 23.12
CA GLY A 37 -7.09 6.41 22.53
C GLY A 37 -8.05 6.18 21.36
N ILE A 38 -8.00 7.08 20.38
CA ILE A 38 -8.75 6.99 19.12
C ILE A 38 -7.82 7.06 17.92
N ASN A 39 -8.23 6.43 16.82
CA ASN A 39 -7.76 6.77 15.49
C ASN A 39 -8.77 7.75 14.88
N SER A 40 -8.28 8.83 14.28
CA SER A 40 -9.16 9.85 13.70
C SER A 40 -8.53 10.60 12.55
N GLU A 41 -9.36 11.19 11.71
CA GLU A 41 -8.96 12.05 10.60
C GLU A 41 -9.63 13.44 10.68
N GLN A 42 -9.09 14.40 9.93
CA GLN A 42 -9.80 15.65 9.67
C GLN A 42 -10.70 15.48 8.45
N LEU A 43 -11.89 16.08 8.49
CA LEU A 43 -12.81 16.05 7.38
C LEU A 43 -12.46 17.12 6.35
N SER A 44 -12.65 16.80 5.07
CA SER A 44 -12.73 17.83 4.03
C SER A 44 -13.96 18.73 4.28
N ALA A 45 -13.91 19.97 3.81
CA ALA A 45 -15.05 20.90 3.93
C ALA A 45 -16.31 20.33 3.26
N GLU A 46 -16.13 19.57 2.18
CA GLU A 46 -17.19 18.90 1.45
C GLU A 46 -17.79 17.72 2.22
N LYS A 47 -16.97 16.82 2.76
CA LYS A 47 -17.43 15.69 3.59
C LYS A 47 -18.12 16.18 4.87
N ALA A 48 -17.60 17.22 5.51
CA ALA A 48 -18.24 17.85 6.67
C ALA A 48 -19.63 18.41 6.32
N LYS A 49 -19.76 19.11 5.18
CA LYS A 49 -21.05 19.63 4.70
C LYS A 49 -22.04 18.51 4.39
N LEU A 50 -21.60 17.45 3.72
CA LEU A 50 -22.43 16.29 3.38
C LEU A 50 -22.93 15.55 4.62
N LEU A 51 -22.09 15.44 5.66
CA LEU A 51 -22.45 14.82 6.94
C LEU A 51 -23.26 15.75 7.87
N GLY A 52 -23.51 17.01 7.46
CA GLY A 52 -24.28 17.98 8.24
C GLY A 52 -23.50 18.59 9.40
N PHE A 53 -22.17 18.66 9.31
CA PHE A 53 -21.29 19.25 10.31
C PHE A 53 -20.92 20.69 9.90
N GLU A 54 -21.39 21.68 10.65
CA GLU A 54 -21.10 23.10 10.39
C GLU A 54 -19.63 23.47 10.69
N ASN A 55 -19.03 22.82 11.69
CA ASN A 55 -17.62 22.97 12.01
C ASN A 55 -16.83 21.88 11.29
N LYS A 56 -15.89 22.23 10.40
CA LYS A 56 -15.01 21.30 9.68
C LYS A 56 -13.70 20.94 10.44
N TYR A 57 -13.44 21.57 11.57
CA TYR A 57 -12.16 21.49 12.28
C TYR A 57 -12.14 20.47 13.43
N GLY A 58 -13.03 19.47 13.43
CA GLY A 58 -13.07 18.40 14.43
C GLY A 58 -12.29 17.15 14.01
N SER A 59 -12.37 16.12 14.84
CA SER A 59 -11.75 14.82 14.60
C SER A 59 -12.81 13.75 14.37
N TYR A 60 -12.80 13.17 13.17
CA TYR A 60 -13.69 12.08 12.78
C TYR A 60 -13.07 10.74 13.16
N VAL A 61 -13.69 10.03 14.09
CA VAL A 61 -13.15 8.80 14.68
C VAL A 61 -13.26 7.64 13.70
N THR A 62 -12.14 7.06 13.30
CA THR A 62 -12.06 5.90 12.40
C THR A 62 -11.79 4.60 13.16
N GLY A 63 -11.36 4.68 14.43
CA GLY A 63 -11.12 3.52 15.26
C GLY A 63 -11.01 3.86 16.74
N ILE A 64 -11.29 2.87 17.58
CA ILE A 64 -11.14 2.96 19.04
C ILE A 64 -10.07 1.97 19.46
N ILE A 65 -9.10 2.44 20.24
CA ILE A 65 -8.07 1.58 20.80
C ILE A 65 -8.63 0.94 22.07
N ALA A 66 -8.65 -0.39 22.12
CA ALA A 66 -9.22 -1.13 23.25
C ALA A 66 -8.56 -0.77 24.59
N ASN A 67 -9.34 -0.79 25.66
CA ASN A 67 -8.95 -0.48 27.05
C ASN A 67 -8.50 0.96 27.33
N THR A 68 -8.58 1.86 26.34
CA THR A 68 -8.24 3.28 26.51
C THR A 68 -9.41 4.10 27.08
N ALA A 69 -9.19 5.39 27.32
CA ALA A 69 -10.22 6.31 27.80
C ALA A 69 -11.43 6.40 26.85
N ALA A 70 -11.18 6.38 25.54
CA ALA A 70 -12.21 6.40 24.51
C ALA A 70 -13.12 5.16 24.58
N ASP A 71 -12.51 3.98 24.68
CA ASP A 71 -13.22 2.71 24.82
C ASP A 71 -14.06 2.69 26.09
N LYS A 72 -13.45 3.05 27.23
CA LYS A 72 -14.13 3.15 28.53
C LYS A 72 -15.26 4.18 28.55
N ALA A 73 -15.11 5.29 27.81
CA ALA A 73 -16.12 6.33 27.66
C ALA A 73 -17.24 5.96 26.67
N GLY A 74 -17.09 4.88 25.91
CA GLY A 74 -18.07 4.47 24.90
C GLY A 74 -18.08 5.39 23.68
N LEU A 75 -16.91 5.95 23.31
CA LEU A 75 -16.71 6.49 21.98
C LEU A 75 -16.86 5.37 20.94
N LEU A 76 -17.38 5.73 19.78
CA LEU A 76 -17.60 4.82 18.67
C LEU A 76 -16.92 5.38 17.42
N PRO A 77 -16.50 4.51 16.49
CA PRO A 77 -16.18 4.98 15.15
C PRO A 77 -17.37 5.72 14.53
N PHE A 78 -17.07 6.69 13.67
CA PHE A 78 -17.97 7.70 13.12
C PHE A 78 -18.43 8.80 14.08
N ASP A 79 -17.91 8.83 15.31
CA ASP A 79 -18.04 10.02 16.15
C ASP A 79 -17.23 11.18 15.58
N TYR A 80 -17.82 12.36 15.54
CA TYR A 80 -17.13 13.59 15.17
C TYR A 80 -16.94 14.49 16.37
N ILE A 81 -15.72 14.50 16.93
CA ILE A 81 -15.40 15.24 18.15
C ILE A 81 -14.96 16.66 17.78
N TYR A 82 -15.67 17.67 18.28
CA TYR A 82 -15.42 19.08 17.98
C TYR A 82 -15.09 19.93 19.22
N GLY A 83 -14.95 19.31 20.39
CA GLY A 83 -14.55 20.02 21.60
C GLY A 83 -14.50 19.16 22.85
N ILE A 84 -13.93 19.74 23.91
CA ILE A 84 -13.86 19.18 25.26
C ILE A 84 -14.11 20.33 26.25
N ASP A 85 -15.05 20.15 27.17
CA ASP A 85 -15.53 21.18 28.10
C ASP A 85 -15.84 22.52 27.40
N ASN A 86 -15.15 23.60 27.80
CA ASN A 86 -15.32 24.93 27.20
C ASN A 86 -14.45 25.16 25.96
N PHE A 87 -13.63 24.19 25.56
CA PHE A 87 -12.76 24.30 24.40
C PHE A 87 -13.44 23.71 23.16
N ARG A 88 -13.42 24.46 22.06
CA ARG A 88 -13.89 24.02 20.74
C ARG A 88 -12.73 23.99 19.78
N THR A 89 -12.79 23.05 18.83
CA THR A 89 -11.83 22.98 17.75
C THR A 89 -12.14 24.02 16.68
N ASP A 90 -11.09 24.58 16.09
CA ASP A 90 -11.13 25.62 15.08
C ASP A 90 -9.85 25.51 14.20
N GLU A 91 -9.66 26.45 13.28
CA GLU A 91 -8.51 26.47 12.35
C GLU A 91 -7.16 26.45 13.06
N ASP A 92 -7.07 27.08 14.24
CA ASP A 92 -5.84 27.21 15.01
C ASP A 92 -5.76 26.19 16.16
N ARG A 93 -6.85 25.46 16.43
CA ARG A 93 -6.98 24.58 17.60
C ARG A 93 -7.55 23.20 17.23
N SER A 94 -6.65 22.22 17.12
CA SER A 94 -7.02 20.81 16.93
C SER A 94 -7.50 20.13 18.22
N LEU A 95 -8.19 18.99 18.10
CA LEU A 95 -8.57 18.16 19.26
C LEU A 95 -7.35 17.78 20.11
N THR A 96 -6.24 17.41 19.45
CA THR A 96 -4.97 17.09 20.12
C THR A 96 -4.48 18.25 20.99
N SER A 97 -4.57 19.49 20.48
CA SER A 97 -4.18 20.69 21.24
C SER A 97 -5.09 20.96 22.45
N ILE A 98 -6.37 20.57 22.38
CA ILE A 98 -7.32 20.67 23.49
C ILE A 98 -7.00 19.61 24.55
N ILE A 99 -6.80 18.35 24.15
CA ILE A 99 -6.48 17.23 25.07
C ILE A 99 -5.22 17.54 25.90
N ARG A 100 -4.24 18.28 25.34
CA ARG A 100 -3.04 18.72 26.07
C ARG A 100 -3.28 19.58 27.30
N LYS A 101 -4.46 20.17 27.43
CA LYS A 101 -4.84 20.96 28.62
C LYS A 101 -5.19 20.07 29.80
N TYR A 102 -5.38 18.77 29.57
CA TYR A 102 -5.76 17.77 30.55
C TYR A 102 -4.57 16.87 30.91
N ARG A 103 -4.71 16.21 32.06
CA ARG A 103 -3.77 15.23 32.59
C ARG A 103 -4.43 13.86 32.74
N THR A 104 -3.60 12.83 32.87
CA THR A 104 -4.06 11.49 33.25
C THR A 104 -4.90 11.55 34.52
N GLY A 105 -6.10 10.96 34.48
CA GLY A 105 -7.09 10.96 35.56
C GLY A 105 -8.01 12.19 35.56
N ASP A 106 -7.72 13.24 34.78
CA ASP A 106 -8.63 14.37 34.63
C ASP A 106 -9.93 13.91 33.97
N LYS A 107 -11.01 14.57 34.35
CA LYS A 107 -12.32 14.39 33.73
C LYS A 107 -12.55 15.51 32.74
N GLY A 108 -13.15 15.17 31.60
CA GLY A 108 -13.66 16.14 30.65
C GLY A 108 -14.97 15.65 30.04
N THR A 109 -15.74 16.58 29.51
CA THR A 109 -16.94 16.31 28.74
C THR A 109 -16.63 16.53 27.27
N LEU A 110 -16.56 15.45 26.50
CA LEU A 110 -16.39 15.49 25.05
C LEU A 110 -17.66 16.02 24.41
N HIS A 111 -17.52 16.99 23.51
CA HIS A 111 -18.60 17.46 22.65
C HIS A 111 -18.41 16.84 21.26
N LEU A 112 -19.37 16.04 20.83
CA LEU A 112 -19.27 15.30 19.58
C LEU A 112 -20.61 15.21 18.86
N ILE A 113 -20.56 14.85 17.58
CA ILE A 113 -21.72 14.54 16.76
C ILE A 113 -21.69 13.05 16.47
N ARG A 114 -22.79 12.36 16.80
CA ARG A 114 -23.00 10.93 16.52
C ARG A 114 -24.32 10.79 15.77
N LYS A 115 -24.28 10.21 14.57
CA LYS A 115 -25.46 10.04 13.70
C LYS A 115 -26.23 11.38 13.50
N GLY A 116 -25.48 12.45 13.22
CA GLY A 116 -26.02 13.80 13.01
C GLY A 116 -26.55 14.51 14.26
N LYS A 117 -26.51 13.89 15.44
CA LYS A 117 -26.96 14.51 16.70
C LYS A 117 -25.78 14.93 17.55
N GLN A 118 -25.81 16.17 18.02
CA GLN A 118 -24.86 16.64 19.03
C GLN A 118 -25.15 15.93 20.35
N ILE A 119 -24.14 15.29 20.91
CA ILE A 119 -24.17 14.64 22.21
C ILE A 119 -22.92 14.99 23.00
N THR A 120 -22.97 14.70 24.29
CA THR A 120 -21.82 14.83 25.18
C THR A 120 -21.50 13.50 25.83
N ILE A 121 -20.21 13.19 25.94
CA ILE A 121 -19.72 11.98 26.61
C ILE A 121 -18.68 12.39 27.65
N ASP A 122 -18.89 11.97 28.90
CA ASP A 122 -17.89 12.15 29.94
C ASP A 122 -16.75 11.15 29.74
N VAL A 123 -15.53 11.64 29.83
CA VAL A 123 -14.31 10.84 29.72
C VAL A 123 -13.42 11.08 30.92
N VAL A 124 -12.81 10.00 31.41
CA VAL A 124 -11.67 10.06 32.33
C VAL A 124 -10.43 9.79 31.48
N PHE A 125 -9.58 10.80 31.31
CA PHE A 125 -8.40 10.66 30.45
C PHE A 125 -7.44 9.62 31.03
N GLY A 126 -7.09 8.65 30.20
CA GLY A 126 -6.27 7.51 30.58
C GLY A 126 -4.81 7.77 30.28
N ASN A 127 -4.00 6.80 30.66
CA ASN A 127 -2.63 6.75 30.21
C ASN A 127 -2.56 6.04 28.87
N ARG A 128 -1.55 6.36 28.06
CA ARG A 128 -1.32 5.66 26.80
C ARG A 128 -0.91 4.19 26.98
N ASN A 129 -0.25 3.86 28.09
CA ASN A 129 0.12 2.50 28.43
C ASN A 129 -1.09 1.65 28.85
N ASP A 130 -2.29 2.26 29.00
CA ASP A 130 -3.53 1.51 29.28
C ASP A 130 -3.86 0.48 28.17
N SER A 131 -3.27 0.62 26.98
CA SER A 131 -3.40 -0.35 25.88
C SER A 131 -2.33 -1.46 25.85
N GLU A 132 -1.30 -1.41 26.71
CA GLU A 132 -0.22 -2.42 26.72
C GLU A 132 -0.64 -3.70 27.46
N GLY A 133 -0.42 -4.87 26.83
CA GLY A 133 -0.55 -6.18 27.50
C GLY A 133 -1.67 -7.11 27.01
N GLN A 134 -2.18 -6.96 25.79
CA GLN A 134 -3.08 -7.95 25.18
C GLN A 134 -2.40 -8.63 23.97
N GLU A 135 -2.36 -9.96 23.97
CA GLU A 135 -2.17 -10.74 22.75
C GLU A 135 -3.25 -10.31 21.74
N LYS A 136 -2.85 -9.89 20.53
CA LYS A 136 -3.76 -9.76 19.38
C LYS A 136 -4.31 -11.16 19.11
N LYS A 137 -5.44 -11.53 19.72
CA LYS A 137 -6.21 -12.69 19.25
C LYS A 137 -6.63 -12.39 17.83
N GLU A 138 -6.28 -13.25 16.88
CA GLU A 138 -6.83 -13.23 15.53
C GLU A 138 -8.36 -13.19 15.65
N LYS A 139 -8.93 -12.02 15.39
CA LYS A 139 -10.36 -11.82 15.43
C LYS A 139 -10.87 -12.16 14.05
N GLU A 140 -11.83 -13.07 13.96
CA GLU A 140 -12.52 -13.32 12.70
C GLU A 140 -13.07 -12.01 12.15
N GLU A 141 -12.56 -11.57 11.00
CA GLU A 141 -12.96 -10.32 10.37
C GLU A 141 -14.24 -10.53 9.56
N VAL A 142 -15.16 -9.56 9.66
CA VAL A 142 -16.39 -9.57 8.90
C VAL A 142 -16.10 -9.31 7.43
N PHE A 143 -16.62 -10.17 6.56
CA PHE A 143 -16.53 -10.00 5.13
C PHE A 143 -17.91 -9.64 4.56
N LEU A 144 -18.12 -8.35 4.30
CA LEU A 144 -19.33 -7.89 3.63
C LEU A 144 -19.37 -8.40 2.18
N GLY A 145 -18.21 -8.43 1.51
CA GLY A 145 -18.06 -8.89 0.13
C GLY A 145 -18.58 -7.91 -0.91
N VAL A 146 -18.11 -6.68 -0.81
CA VAL A 146 -18.32 -5.60 -1.76
C VAL A 146 -16.97 -5.05 -2.22
N SER A 147 -16.88 -4.57 -3.45
CA SER A 147 -15.72 -3.85 -4.01
C SER A 147 -16.17 -2.52 -4.61
N PRO A 148 -15.27 -1.54 -4.82
CA PRO A 148 -15.63 -0.29 -5.49
C PRO A 148 -16.19 -0.59 -6.89
N HIS A 149 -17.24 0.13 -7.26
CA HIS A 149 -17.84 0.07 -8.58
C HIS A 149 -17.20 1.13 -9.48
N GLU A 150 -16.92 0.78 -10.73
CA GLU A 150 -16.09 1.59 -11.65
C GLU A 150 -16.69 2.95 -12.08
N ASP A 151 -17.99 3.16 -11.80
CA ASP A 151 -18.75 4.38 -12.14
C ASP A 151 -18.86 5.36 -10.95
N GLU A 152 -18.01 5.22 -9.92
CA GLU A 152 -18.06 6.08 -8.73
C GLU A 152 -17.74 7.54 -9.09
N SER A 153 -18.77 8.40 -9.12
CA SER A 153 -18.61 9.85 -9.23
C SER A 153 -18.34 10.45 -7.86
N SER A 154 -17.41 11.40 -7.76
CA SER A 154 -16.97 12.02 -6.50
C SER A 154 -18.01 12.92 -5.81
N ASP A 155 -19.16 13.18 -6.43
CA ASP A 155 -20.02 14.32 -6.05
C ASP A 155 -21.30 13.91 -5.29
N GLU A 156 -21.60 12.61 -5.18
CA GLU A 156 -22.77 12.09 -4.46
C GLU A 156 -22.37 11.35 -3.18
N ALA A 157 -23.06 11.62 -2.07
CA ALA A 157 -22.82 10.92 -0.81
C ALA A 157 -23.26 9.45 -0.89
N GLY A 158 -22.29 8.54 -0.79
CA GLY A 158 -22.52 7.11 -0.79
C GLY A 158 -21.37 6.38 -1.49
N VAL A 159 -21.30 5.07 -1.31
CA VAL A 159 -20.26 4.23 -1.91
C VAL A 159 -20.89 3.29 -2.90
N MET A 160 -20.58 3.45 -4.18
CA MET A 160 -21.13 2.58 -5.22
C MET A 160 -20.35 1.27 -5.25
N VAL A 161 -21.05 0.15 -5.18
CA VAL A 161 -20.40 -1.16 -5.00
C VAL A 161 -20.73 -2.19 -6.07
N THR A 162 -19.77 -3.08 -6.28
CA THR A 162 -19.96 -4.38 -6.92
C THR A 162 -20.02 -5.45 -5.83
N VAL A 163 -20.93 -6.41 -5.97
CA VAL A 163 -21.19 -7.46 -4.99
C VAL A 163 -20.44 -8.73 -5.37
N ILE A 164 -19.65 -9.24 -4.44
CA ILE A 164 -18.90 -10.49 -4.60
C ILE A 164 -19.87 -11.66 -4.36
N GLY A 165 -19.89 -12.65 -5.25
CA GLY A 165 -20.71 -13.84 -5.08
C GLY A 165 -20.39 -14.63 -3.80
N LYS A 166 -21.40 -15.26 -3.21
CA LYS A 166 -21.37 -15.99 -1.93
C LYS A 166 -20.93 -15.14 -0.73
N SER A 167 -21.22 -13.85 -0.77
CA SER A 167 -20.89 -12.92 0.31
C SER A 167 -22.09 -12.58 1.19
N THR A 168 -21.82 -11.93 2.32
CA THR A 168 -22.86 -11.34 3.16
C THR A 168 -23.71 -10.34 2.37
N ALA A 169 -23.11 -9.54 1.49
CA ALA A 169 -23.78 -8.56 0.64
C ALA A 169 -24.73 -9.21 -0.39
N GLU A 170 -24.31 -10.30 -1.03
CA GLU A 170 -25.17 -11.06 -1.93
C GLU A 170 -26.36 -11.67 -1.17
N GLU A 171 -26.12 -12.26 0.00
CA GLU A 171 -27.17 -12.81 0.86
C GLU A 171 -28.13 -11.73 1.40
N MET A 172 -27.68 -10.47 1.48
CA MET A 172 -28.51 -9.30 1.78
C MET A 172 -29.39 -8.86 0.61
N GLY A 173 -29.15 -9.38 -0.60
CA GLY A 173 -29.82 -8.97 -1.82
C GLY A 173 -29.29 -7.66 -2.41
N LEU A 174 -28.10 -7.23 -1.99
CA LEU A 174 -27.36 -6.17 -2.68
C LEU A 174 -26.98 -6.66 -4.08
N LYS A 175 -26.81 -5.72 -5.00
CA LYS A 175 -26.45 -5.97 -6.40
C LYS A 175 -25.40 -4.96 -6.85
N ASP A 176 -24.73 -5.31 -7.93
CA ASP A 176 -23.79 -4.42 -8.60
C ASP A 176 -24.48 -3.10 -8.98
N GLY A 177 -23.80 -1.99 -8.71
CA GLY A 177 -24.31 -0.64 -8.95
C GLY A 177 -25.21 -0.10 -7.84
N ASP A 178 -25.43 -0.84 -6.75
CA ASP A 178 -26.06 -0.29 -5.56
C ASP A 178 -25.15 0.80 -4.95
N LEU A 179 -25.72 1.98 -4.72
CA LEU A 179 -25.05 3.06 -3.98
C LEU A 179 -25.34 2.89 -2.49
N ILE A 180 -24.39 2.38 -1.71
CA ILE A 180 -24.55 2.22 -0.27
C ILE A 180 -24.44 3.59 0.40
N THR A 181 -25.53 4.06 0.99
CA THR A 181 -25.60 5.38 1.62
C THR A 181 -25.44 5.31 3.14
N ALA A 182 -25.72 4.16 3.77
CA ALA A 182 -25.47 3.98 5.20
C ALA A 182 -25.26 2.52 5.60
N ILE A 183 -24.43 2.29 6.62
CA ILE A 183 -24.31 1.00 7.32
C ILE A 183 -24.60 1.20 8.80
N ASN A 184 -25.51 0.39 9.37
CA ASN A 184 -25.97 0.47 10.77
C ASN A 184 -26.42 1.89 11.20
N GLY A 185 -26.94 2.65 10.24
CA GLY A 185 -27.40 4.04 10.41
C GLY A 185 -26.27 5.07 10.49
N TYR A 186 -25.04 4.72 10.12
CA TYR A 186 -23.95 5.67 9.86
C TYR A 186 -23.93 5.98 8.37
N ALA A 187 -24.09 7.26 8.02
CA ALA A 187 -24.00 7.73 6.65
C ALA A 187 -22.58 7.50 6.11
N LEU A 188 -22.48 6.99 4.89
CA LEU A 188 -21.20 6.78 4.21
C LEU A 188 -21.06 7.82 3.10
N VAL A 189 -19.89 8.46 3.03
CA VAL A 189 -19.57 9.41 1.96
C VAL A 189 -18.57 8.80 0.99
N ASP A 190 -17.61 8.03 1.50
CA ASP A 190 -16.51 7.48 0.70
C ASP A 190 -16.18 6.04 1.10
N TRP A 191 -15.31 5.40 0.30
CA TRP A 191 -14.84 4.03 0.55
C TRP A 191 -14.20 3.85 1.93
N GLN A 192 -13.59 4.90 2.48
CA GLN A 192 -12.98 4.86 3.80
C GLN A 192 -14.05 4.68 4.88
N ASP A 193 -15.18 5.38 4.79
CA ASP A 193 -16.32 5.20 5.69
C ASP A 193 -16.87 3.77 5.61
N LEU A 194 -17.01 3.22 4.41
CA LEU A 194 -17.46 1.83 4.22
C LEU A 194 -16.48 0.83 4.88
N SER A 195 -15.17 1.02 4.68
CA SER A 195 -14.14 0.16 5.27
C SER A 195 -14.14 0.23 6.80
N THR A 196 -14.31 1.43 7.36
CA THR A 196 -14.45 1.65 8.81
C THR A 196 -15.69 0.93 9.31
N ALA A 197 -16.83 1.07 8.63
CA ALA A 197 -18.07 0.42 9.02
C ALA A 197 -17.89 -1.08 9.13
N ILE A 198 -17.28 -1.71 8.11
CA ILE A 198 -17.05 -3.16 8.09
C ILE A 198 -16.13 -3.61 9.22
N ARG A 199 -15.02 -2.91 9.45
CA ARG A 199 -14.04 -3.24 10.51
C ARG A 199 -14.63 -3.19 11.92
N THR A 200 -15.66 -2.38 12.14
CA THR A 200 -16.34 -2.29 13.44
C THR A 200 -17.25 -3.47 13.75
N LEU A 201 -17.69 -4.20 12.72
CA LEU A 201 -18.64 -5.29 12.87
C LEU A 201 -17.99 -6.51 13.54
N LYS A 202 -18.81 -7.27 14.26
CA LYS A 202 -18.44 -8.58 14.79
C LYS A 202 -19.14 -9.67 14.00
N VAL A 203 -18.49 -10.82 13.83
CA VAL A 203 -19.13 -12.01 13.24
C VAL A 203 -20.39 -12.36 14.04
N GLY A 204 -21.48 -12.62 13.33
CA GLY A 204 -22.80 -12.88 13.89
C GLY A 204 -23.62 -11.63 14.24
N GLU A 205 -23.03 -10.43 14.22
CA GLU A 205 -23.74 -9.16 14.45
C GLU A 205 -24.69 -8.85 13.29
N LYS A 206 -25.84 -8.24 13.58
CA LYS A 206 -26.78 -7.83 12.54
C LYS A 206 -26.26 -6.58 11.83
N ILE A 207 -25.95 -6.71 10.54
CA ILE A 207 -25.64 -5.60 9.64
C ILE A 207 -26.93 -5.11 9.00
N THR A 208 -27.09 -3.80 8.97
CA THR A 208 -28.14 -3.08 8.25
C THR A 208 -27.49 -2.21 7.20
N VAL A 209 -27.82 -2.40 5.92
CA VAL A 209 -27.31 -1.60 4.81
C VAL A 209 -28.47 -0.83 4.20
N GLU A 210 -28.35 0.49 4.13
CA GLU A 210 -29.22 1.36 3.36
C GLU A 210 -28.52 1.70 2.05
N TYR A 211 -29.22 1.54 0.94
CA TYR A 211 -28.65 1.70 -0.39
C TYR A 211 -29.66 2.30 -1.36
N GLN A 212 -29.18 2.85 -2.46
CA GLN A 212 -30.00 3.28 -3.59
C GLN A 212 -29.80 2.36 -4.78
N ARG A 213 -30.91 2.00 -5.42
CA ARG A 213 -30.94 1.25 -6.68
C ARG A 213 -31.94 1.94 -7.61
N ASP A 214 -31.50 2.32 -8.81
CA ASP A 214 -32.31 3.05 -9.78
C ASP A 214 -32.96 4.34 -9.20
N GLY A 215 -32.20 5.06 -8.37
CA GLY A 215 -32.65 6.28 -7.69
C GLY A 215 -33.69 6.09 -6.57
N LYS A 216 -33.98 4.84 -6.19
CA LYS A 216 -34.89 4.52 -5.06
C LYS A 216 -34.10 4.02 -3.87
N THR A 217 -34.45 4.49 -2.68
CA THR A 217 -33.85 4.02 -1.43
C THR A 217 -34.44 2.68 -1.00
N ALA A 218 -33.57 1.79 -0.54
CA ALA A 218 -33.89 0.47 -0.03
C ALA A 218 -33.02 0.15 1.20
N LYS A 219 -33.43 -0.88 1.94
CA LYS A 219 -32.76 -1.32 3.16
C LYS A 219 -32.68 -2.84 3.20
N ALA A 220 -31.50 -3.37 3.49
CA ALA A 220 -31.23 -4.79 3.64
C ALA A 220 -30.62 -5.10 5.00
N GLU A 221 -30.89 -6.28 5.53
CA GLU A 221 -30.42 -6.71 6.85
C GLU A 221 -29.96 -8.18 6.81
N GLN A 222 -28.78 -8.47 7.38
CA GLN A 222 -28.23 -9.82 7.48
C GLN A 222 -27.28 -9.94 8.67
N LYS A 223 -26.99 -11.15 9.12
CA LYS A 223 -25.89 -11.39 10.06
C LYS A 223 -24.55 -11.32 9.35
N ALA A 224 -23.63 -10.54 9.91
CA ALA A 224 -22.23 -10.48 9.52
C ALA A 224 -21.60 -11.87 9.55
N LYS A 225 -21.00 -12.29 8.44
CA LYS A 225 -20.24 -13.55 8.39
C LYS A 225 -18.75 -13.25 8.22
N ALA A 226 -17.93 -14.11 8.80
CA ALA A 226 -16.54 -14.19 8.41
C ALA A 226 -16.46 -14.66 6.94
N ARG A 227 -15.36 -14.34 6.26
CA ARG A 227 -15.08 -14.94 4.95
C ARG A 227 -15.01 -16.46 5.13
N GLU A 228 -15.80 -17.24 4.38
CA GLU A 228 -15.58 -18.69 4.28
C GLU A 228 -14.24 -18.93 3.58
N ILE A 229 -13.18 -19.02 4.36
CA ILE A 229 -11.93 -19.61 3.92
C ILE A 229 -12.18 -21.11 3.99
N LYS A 230 -12.37 -21.77 2.85
CA LYS A 230 -12.20 -23.24 2.80
C LYS A 230 -10.73 -23.50 3.10
N GLU A 231 -10.43 -23.74 4.37
CA GLU A 231 -9.13 -24.15 4.84
C GLU A 231 -8.65 -25.35 4.02
N LYS A 232 -7.70 -25.13 3.11
CA LYS A 232 -6.66 -26.13 2.91
C LYS A 232 -5.70 -25.92 4.07
N THR A 233 -5.95 -26.65 5.16
CA THR A 233 -5.02 -26.78 6.27
C THR A 233 -3.71 -27.32 5.73
N TYR A 234 -2.69 -26.46 5.63
CA TYR A 234 -1.32 -26.91 5.51
C TYR A 234 -0.86 -27.26 6.92
N THR A 235 -0.93 -28.53 7.27
CA THR A 235 -0.28 -29.05 8.48
C THR A 235 1.22 -28.84 8.31
N ILE A 236 1.83 -28.06 9.19
CA ILE A 236 3.29 -28.02 9.32
C ILE A 236 3.71 -29.41 9.79
N ILE A 237 4.19 -30.24 8.86
CA ILE A 237 4.95 -31.44 9.19
C ILE A 237 6.41 -31.09 8.92
N THR A 238 7.13 -30.85 10.00
CA THR A 238 8.57 -31.02 10.02
C THR A 238 8.86 -32.48 9.68
N ASP A 239 9.38 -32.72 8.47
CA ASP A 239 10.44 -33.67 8.13
C ASP A 239 10.25 -34.23 6.71
N GLY A 240 11.24 -33.95 5.84
CA GLY A 240 11.52 -34.70 4.62
C GLY A 240 10.56 -34.53 3.44
N TRP A 241 10.87 -33.61 2.52
CA TRP A 241 10.18 -33.46 1.24
C TRP A 241 10.44 -34.67 0.32
N ASP A 242 9.48 -35.57 0.24
CA ASP A 242 9.35 -36.59 -0.81
C ASP A 242 8.58 -36.01 -2.02
N TRP A 243 9.26 -35.97 -3.17
CA TRP A 243 8.74 -35.47 -4.44
C TRP A 243 7.83 -36.52 -5.10
N ASN A 244 6.60 -36.73 -4.63
CA ASN A 244 5.65 -37.53 -5.42
C ASN A 244 4.15 -37.39 -5.08
N ASP A 245 3.59 -36.17 -5.16
CA ASP A 245 2.14 -36.03 -5.39
C ASP A 245 1.85 -35.29 -6.69
N LYS A 246 1.59 -36.09 -7.74
CA LYS A 246 1.07 -35.66 -9.03
C LYS A 246 -0.46 -35.61 -8.92
N SER A 247 -1.06 -34.42 -8.78
CA SER A 247 -2.43 -34.21 -9.27
C SER A 247 -2.75 -32.76 -9.68
N GLU A 248 -3.01 -32.62 -10.99
CA GLU A 248 -3.88 -31.63 -11.69
C GLU A 248 -3.44 -30.16 -11.98
N SER A 249 -2.15 -29.81 -12.05
CA SER A 249 -1.72 -28.49 -12.58
C SER A 249 -1.44 -28.43 -14.11
N GLY A 250 -1.69 -29.51 -14.84
CA GLY A 250 -1.19 -29.69 -16.22
C GLY A 250 -2.06 -29.17 -17.38
N ASN A 251 -3.27 -28.64 -17.14
CA ASN A 251 -4.28 -28.54 -18.20
C ASN A 251 -4.90 -27.15 -18.44
N SER A 252 -4.49 -26.09 -17.76
CA SER A 252 -5.04 -24.73 -17.97
C SER A 252 -4.39 -24.04 -19.18
N ALA A 253 -5.22 -23.43 -20.04
CA ALA A 253 -4.75 -22.65 -21.19
C ALA A 253 -3.87 -21.47 -20.75
N PHE A 254 -2.72 -21.30 -21.42
CA PHE A 254 -1.82 -20.17 -21.20
C PHE A 254 -1.64 -19.35 -22.48
N LEU A 255 -2.02 -18.07 -22.43
CA LEU A 255 -1.87 -17.12 -23.54
C LEU A 255 -0.46 -16.54 -23.60
N GLY A 256 0.13 -16.13 -22.47
CA GLY A 256 1.51 -15.62 -22.42
C GLY A 256 1.67 -14.12 -22.68
N ILE A 257 0.85 -13.31 -22.01
CA ILE A 257 0.94 -11.85 -22.02
C ILE A 257 1.03 -11.30 -20.60
N ASN A 258 1.67 -10.14 -20.45
CA ASN A 258 1.38 -9.24 -19.34
C ASN A 258 0.40 -8.17 -19.86
N SER A 259 -0.60 -7.86 -19.06
CA SER A 259 -1.61 -6.87 -19.40
C SER A 259 -2.12 -6.15 -18.16
N THR A 260 -2.64 -4.96 -18.38
CA THR A 260 -3.28 -4.11 -17.38
C THR A 260 -4.70 -3.75 -17.83
N SER A 261 -5.51 -3.24 -16.92
CA SER A 261 -6.74 -2.51 -17.28
C SER A 261 -6.40 -1.05 -17.56
N ILE A 262 -7.20 -0.39 -18.39
CA ILE A 262 -7.05 1.05 -18.67
C ILE A 262 -8.29 1.79 -18.17
N SER A 263 -8.14 3.08 -17.85
CA SER A 263 -9.28 3.90 -17.47
C SER A 263 -10.24 4.09 -18.66
N THR A 264 -11.52 4.32 -18.36
CA THR A 264 -12.54 4.65 -19.37
C THR A 264 -12.13 5.87 -20.20
N GLU A 265 -11.49 6.85 -19.57
CA GLU A 265 -10.98 8.04 -20.26
C GLU A 265 -9.87 7.69 -21.26
N LYS A 266 -8.90 6.83 -20.87
CA LYS A 266 -7.84 6.36 -21.76
C LYS A 266 -8.41 5.54 -22.92
N ALA A 267 -9.35 4.62 -22.66
CA ALA A 267 -10.04 3.84 -23.68
C ALA A 267 -10.75 4.74 -24.70
N LYS A 268 -11.47 5.78 -24.22
CA LYS A 268 -12.13 6.77 -25.06
C LYS A 268 -11.14 7.59 -25.90
N LYS A 269 -10.02 8.04 -25.30
CA LYS A 269 -8.95 8.75 -26.02
C LYS A 269 -8.30 7.88 -27.11
N LEU A 270 -8.23 6.56 -26.90
CA LEU A 270 -7.73 5.59 -27.87
C LEU A 270 -8.78 5.15 -28.91
N GLY A 271 -10.03 5.60 -28.78
CA GLY A 271 -11.12 5.28 -29.69
C GLY A 271 -11.65 3.86 -29.53
N PHE A 272 -11.59 3.30 -28.31
CA PHE A 272 -12.16 1.99 -28.02
C PHE A 272 -13.61 2.14 -27.58
N ASP A 273 -14.52 1.43 -28.26
CA ASP A 273 -15.96 1.43 -27.94
C ASP A 273 -16.27 0.75 -26.61
N ASN A 274 -15.38 -0.15 -26.17
CA ASN A 274 -15.48 -0.90 -24.93
C ASN A 274 -14.28 -0.58 -24.02
N PRO A 275 -14.48 -0.03 -22.81
CA PRO A 275 -13.40 0.20 -21.84
C PRO A 275 -12.96 -1.08 -21.11
N TYR A 276 -13.64 -2.20 -21.34
CA TYR A 276 -13.38 -3.50 -20.73
C TYR A 276 -12.61 -4.42 -21.68
N GLY A 277 -11.33 -4.57 -21.41
CA GLY A 277 -10.38 -5.32 -22.23
C GLY A 277 -9.04 -5.40 -21.52
N SER A 278 -8.13 -6.20 -22.05
CA SER A 278 -6.78 -6.35 -21.50
C SER A 278 -5.77 -5.63 -22.38
N TYR A 279 -5.19 -4.55 -21.86
CA TYR A 279 -4.18 -3.76 -22.55
C TYR A 279 -2.82 -4.41 -22.40
N VAL A 280 -2.26 -4.92 -23.50
CA VAL A 280 -1.06 -5.75 -23.51
C VAL A 280 0.17 -4.87 -23.32
N THR A 281 0.88 -5.07 -22.21
CA THR A 281 2.12 -4.35 -21.88
C THR A 281 3.37 -5.16 -22.25
N LYS A 282 3.26 -6.50 -22.32
CA LYS A 282 4.33 -7.38 -22.80
C LYS A 282 3.75 -8.64 -23.41
N VAL A 283 4.36 -9.11 -24.49
CA VAL A 283 4.13 -10.44 -25.04
C VAL A 283 5.35 -11.29 -24.70
N ILE A 284 5.12 -12.47 -24.15
CA ILE A 284 6.20 -13.33 -23.71
C ILE A 284 6.61 -14.23 -24.87
N ASP A 285 7.91 -14.32 -25.13
CA ASP A 285 8.47 -15.13 -26.21
C ASP A 285 8.09 -16.61 -26.06
N ASN A 286 8.01 -17.31 -27.19
CA ASN A 286 7.68 -18.74 -27.28
C ASN A 286 6.30 -19.13 -26.75
N THR A 287 5.43 -18.17 -26.43
CA THR A 287 4.05 -18.42 -25.96
C THR A 287 3.02 -18.42 -27.08
N ALA A 288 1.76 -18.74 -26.74
CA ALA A 288 0.64 -18.72 -27.68
C ALA A 288 0.39 -17.32 -28.26
N ALA A 289 0.51 -16.27 -27.44
CA ALA A 289 0.38 -14.87 -27.84
C ALA A 289 1.45 -14.46 -28.86
N ALA A 290 2.72 -14.80 -28.60
CA ALA A 290 3.82 -14.50 -29.52
C ALA A 290 3.61 -15.20 -30.88
N LYS A 291 3.25 -16.49 -30.87
CA LYS A 291 2.96 -17.26 -32.09
C LYS A 291 1.73 -16.73 -32.85
N ALA A 292 0.74 -16.21 -32.12
CA ALA A 292 -0.46 -15.60 -32.70
C ALA A 292 -0.22 -14.18 -33.23
N GLY A 293 0.97 -13.62 -33.03
CA GLY A 293 1.35 -12.30 -33.51
C GLY A 293 0.76 -11.14 -32.70
N LEU A 294 0.40 -11.37 -31.43
CA LEU A 294 0.08 -10.29 -30.50
C LEU A 294 1.31 -9.40 -30.28
N GLN A 295 1.07 -8.13 -30.00
CA GLN A 295 2.08 -7.10 -29.77
C GLN A 295 1.72 -6.28 -28.52
N PRO A 296 2.71 -5.65 -27.87
CA PRO A 296 2.42 -4.57 -26.93
C PRO A 296 1.51 -3.52 -27.57
N PHE A 297 0.68 -2.86 -26.75
CA PHE A 297 -0.41 -1.95 -27.17
C PHE A 297 -1.62 -2.61 -27.84
N ASP A 298 -1.63 -3.93 -28.02
CA ASP A 298 -2.88 -4.61 -28.36
C ASP A 298 -3.86 -4.53 -27.21
N TYR A 299 -5.12 -4.31 -27.53
CA TYR A 299 -6.19 -4.29 -26.56
C TYR A 299 -7.11 -5.49 -26.80
N VAL A 300 -6.95 -6.54 -26.01
CA VAL A 300 -7.71 -7.78 -26.17
C VAL A 300 -9.13 -7.59 -25.66
N VAL A 301 -10.10 -7.77 -26.54
CA VAL A 301 -11.54 -7.54 -26.27
C VAL A 301 -12.37 -8.82 -26.26
N GLY A 302 -11.78 -9.98 -26.55
CA GLY A 302 -12.48 -11.25 -26.43
C GLY A 302 -11.75 -12.45 -27.04
N VAL A 303 -12.32 -13.63 -26.80
CA VAL A 303 -11.87 -14.91 -27.34
C VAL A 303 -13.12 -15.68 -27.84
N ASN A 304 -13.13 -16.07 -29.11
CA ASN A 304 -14.30 -16.59 -29.82
C ASN A 304 -15.51 -15.66 -29.62
N ASP A 305 -16.66 -16.24 -29.26
CA ASP A 305 -17.90 -15.50 -28.99
C ASP A 305 -17.92 -14.87 -27.58
N SER A 306 -16.93 -15.15 -26.72
CA SER A 306 -16.82 -14.51 -25.40
C SER A 306 -16.13 -13.15 -25.53
N ARG A 307 -16.77 -12.09 -25.05
CA ARG A 307 -16.24 -10.73 -25.02
C ARG A 307 -15.80 -10.39 -23.61
N VAL A 308 -14.76 -9.56 -23.52
CA VAL A 308 -14.40 -8.93 -22.25
C VAL A 308 -15.41 -7.83 -21.97
N ASP A 309 -15.95 -7.84 -20.75
CA ASP A 309 -16.90 -6.85 -20.26
C ASP A 309 -16.69 -6.63 -18.75
N LYS A 310 -17.50 -5.76 -18.15
CA LYS A 310 -17.47 -5.41 -16.73
C LYS A 310 -17.52 -6.62 -15.77
N ASN A 311 -18.15 -7.71 -16.20
CA ASN A 311 -18.41 -8.90 -15.39
C ASN A 311 -17.56 -10.10 -15.80
N GLN A 312 -16.79 -10.00 -16.89
CA GLN A 312 -15.99 -11.08 -17.44
C GLN A 312 -14.68 -10.54 -18.00
N ASN A 313 -13.59 -10.73 -17.25
CA ASN A 313 -12.25 -10.35 -17.72
C ASN A 313 -11.62 -11.44 -18.61
N LEU A 314 -10.50 -11.13 -19.27
CA LEU A 314 -9.81 -12.07 -20.15
C LEU A 314 -9.39 -13.37 -19.44
N THR A 315 -8.98 -13.31 -18.16
CA THR A 315 -8.61 -14.49 -17.38
C THR A 315 -9.80 -15.44 -17.22
N ASP A 316 -10.99 -14.92 -16.95
CA ASP A 316 -12.22 -15.72 -16.82
C ASP A 316 -12.61 -16.40 -18.13
N ILE A 317 -12.39 -15.71 -19.26
CA ILE A 317 -12.60 -16.29 -20.60
C ILE A 317 -11.59 -17.42 -20.84
N LEU A 318 -10.31 -17.19 -20.56
CA LEU A 318 -9.24 -18.16 -20.78
C LEU A 318 -9.38 -19.43 -19.93
N ARG A 319 -9.97 -19.34 -18.73
CA ARG A 319 -10.25 -20.50 -17.86
C ARG A 319 -11.19 -21.54 -18.48
N LYS A 320 -11.94 -21.17 -19.53
CA LYS A 320 -12.82 -22.08 -20.29
C LYS A 320 -12.04 -22.97 -21.27
N PHE A 321 -10.78 -22.65 -21.52
CA PHE A 321 -9.91 -23.33 -22.47
C PHE A 321 -8.83 -24.14 -21.76
N LYS A 322 -8.32 -25.15 -22.47
CA LYS A 322 -7.25 -26.04 -22.05
C LYS A 322 -6.04 -25.92 -22.98
N THR A 323 -4.92 -26.47 -22.54
CA THR A 323 -3.75 -26.65 -23.40
C THR A 323 -4.13 -27.40 -24.68
N GLY A 324 -3.72 -26.89 -25.82
CA GLY A 324 -4.01 -27.44 -27.15
C GLY A 324 -5.29 -26.91 -27.79
N ASP A 325 -6.17 -26.26 -27.02
CA ASP A 325 -7.39 -25.68 -27.59
C ASP A 325 -7.05 -24.55 -28.57
N GLU A 326 -7.79 -24.51 -29.69
CA GLU A 326 -7.74 -23.40 -30.64
C GLU A 326 -8.87 -22.42 -30.36
N ALA A 327 -8.55 -21.14 -30.46
CA ALA A 327 -9.54 -20.07 -30.38
C ALA A 327 -9.19 -18.91 -31.31
N THR A 328 -10.17 -18.07 -31.59
CA THR A 328 -10.00 -16.79 -32.28
C THR A 328 -9.91 -15.69 -31.24
N LEU A 329 -8.74 -15.06 -31.11
CA LEU A 329 -8.57 -13.89 -30.26
C LEU A 329 -9.03 -12.64 -31.02
N HIS A 330 -9.87 -11.82 -30.39
CA HIS A 330 -10.31 -10.53 -30.88
C HIS A 330 -9.60 -9.42 -30.11
N PHE A 331 -8.95 -8.50 -30.83
CA PHE A 331 -8.19 -7.42 -30.21
C PHE A 331 -8.26 -6.15 -31.08
N ILE A 332 -7.95 -5.01 -30.48
CA ILE A 332 -7.83 -3.73 -31.17
C ILE A 332 -6.36 -3.36 -31.22
N ARG A 333 -5.85 -3.07 -32.43
CA ARG A 333 -4.50 -2.57 -32.66
C ARG A 333 -4.58 -1.25 -33.40
N GLN A 334 -4.01 -0.19 -32.83
CA GLN A 334 -4.04 1.15 -33.40
C GLN A 334 -5.46 1.61 -33.79
N GLY A 335 -6.43 1.37 -32.91
CA GLY A 335 -7.84 1.72 -33.11
C GLY A 335 -8.60 0.84 -34.12
N LYS A 336 -7.97 -0.19 -34.70
CA LYS A 336 -8.62 -1.10 -35.64
C LYS A 336 -8.86 -2.46 -35.01
N ALA A 337 -10.10 -2.93 -35.07
CA ALA A 337 -10.44 -4.29 -34.68
C ALA A 337 -9.74 -5.31 -35.59
N GLN A 338 -9.09 -6.28 -34.97
CA GLN A 338 -8.36 -7.37 -35.61
C GLN A 338 -8.71 -8.69 -34.92
N SER A 339 -8.39 -9.79 -35.58
CA SER A 339 -8.55 -11.11 -34.99
C SER A 339 -7.48 -12.06 -35.49
N THR A 340 -7.03 -12.95 -34.62
CA THR A 340 -5.99 -13.95 -34.94
C THR A 340 -6.36 -15.29 -34.33
N LYS A 341 -5.93 -16.39 -34.96
CA LYS A 341 -6.08 -17.72 -34.36
C LYS A 341 -4.95 -17.94 -33.35
N VAL A 342 -5.29 -18.49 -32.21
CA VAL A 342 -4.35 -18.85 -31.15
C VAL A 342 -4.56 -20.30 -30.75
N THR A 343 -3.46 -21.04 -30.59
CA THR A 343 -3.46 -22.38 -30.00
C THR A 343 -2.85 -22.25 -28.62
N PHE A 344 -3.62 -22.50 -27.57
CA PHE A 344 -3.15 -22.33 -26.20
C PHE A 344 -2.10 -23.38 -25.86
N VAL A 345 -1.04 -22.96 -25.19
CA VAL A 345 0.04 -23.86 -24.76
C VAL A 345 -0.04 -24.11 -23.27
N LYS A 346 0.66 -25.14 -22.79
CA LYS A 346 0.94 -25.27 -21.35
C LYS A 346 1.80 -24.07 -20.96
N ARG A 347 1.57 -23.51 -19.77
CA ARG A 347 2.52 -22.54 -19.20
C ARG A 347 3.92 -23.20 -19.21
N PRO A 348 4.93 -22.57 -19.82
CA PRO A 348 6.28 -23.14 -19.83
C PRO A 348 6.73 -23.44 -18.40
N ASP A 349 7.33 -24.60 -18.18
CA ASP A 349 8.02 -24.93 -16.92
C ASP A 349 9.37 -24.20 -16.82
N GLN A 350 9.77 -23.49 -17.88
CA GLN A 350 10.91 -22.58 -17.88
C GLN A 350 10.68 -21.41 -16.94
N GLU A 351 11.64 -21.19 -16.04
CA GLU A 351 11.93 -19.86 -15.51
C GLU A 351 11.98 -18.90 -16.69
N PHE A 352 11.07 -17.92 -16.70
CA PHE A 352 11.17 -16.83 -17.66
C PHE A 352 12.51 -16.16 -17.37
N GLU A 353 13.50 -16.37 -18.24
CA GLU A 353 14.80 -15.70 -18.13
C GLU A 353 14.55 -14.20 -18.04
N TRP A 354 14.60 -13.67 -16.83
CA TRP A 354 14.70 -12.25 -16.61
C TRP A 354 16.07 -11.91 -17.14
N ASN A 355 16.15 -11.24 -18.28
CA ASN A 355 17.41 -10.67 -18.73
C ASN A 355 17.82 -9.61 -17.69
N THR A 356 18.61 -10.04 -16.69
CA THR A 356 19.10 -9.25 -15.56
C THR A 356 20.22 -8.30 -15.97
N ASP A 357 20.74 -8.48 -17.18
CA ASP A 357 21.76 -7.64 -17.79
C ASP A 357 21.18 -6.26 -18.15
N GLU A 358 21.36 -5.30 -17.24
CA GLU A 358 21.02 -3.88 -17.44
C GLU A 358 21.66 -3.30 -18.73
N CYS A 359 22.77 -3.86 -19.21
CA CYS A 359 23.42 -3.45 -20.44
C CYS A 359 22.72 -3.97 -21.70
N LYS A 360 21.73 -4.85 -21.56
CA LYS A 360 20.86 -5.31 -22.66
C LYS A 360 19.47 -4.68 -22.62
N LYS A 361 19.14 -3.89 -21.60
CA LYS A 361 17.84 -3.22 -21.48
C LYS A 361 17.84 -1.89 -22.22
N PRO A 362 16.83 -1.62 -23.07
CA PRO A 362 16.70 -0.34 -23.75
C PRO A 362 16.49 0.79 -22.72
N PHE A 363 17.24 1.86 -22.85
CA PHE A 363 17.16 3.03 -21.97
C PHE A 363 17.08 4.31 -22.81
N PHE A 364 15.90 4.91 -22.83
CA PHE A 364 15.69 6.15 -23.57
C PHE A 364 16.27 7.38 -22.83
N GLY A 365 16.32 7.33 -21.50
CA GLY A 365 16.85 8.39 -20.63
C GLY A 365 15.94 9.58 -20.46
N ILE A 366 14.72 9.30 -20.00
CA ILE A 366 13.72 10.29 -19.63
C ILE A 366 13.16 9.99 -18.24
N SER A 367 12.68 11.02 -17.53
CA SER A 367 11.93 10.87 -16.28
C SER A 367 10.68 11.73 -16.30
N GLN A 368 9.61 11.31 -15.62
CA GLN A 368 8.34 12.04 -15.63
C GLN A 368 8.47 13.38 -14.89
N SER A 369 8.03 14.46 -15.56
CA SER A 369 7.88 15.79 -14.97
C SER A 369 6.49 15.94 -14.33
N HIS A 370 6.39 16.62 -13.18
CA HIS A 370 5.11 16.97 -12.55
C HIS A 370 4.50 18.18 -13.29
N GLN A 371 3.78 17.93 -14.38
CA GLN A 371 2.94 18.92 -15.06
C GLN A 371 1.47 18.46 -15.08
N PRO A 372 0.51 19.41 -15.13
CA PRO A 372 -0.91 19.14 -14.95
C PRO A 372 -1.49 18.17 -16.00
N GLU A 373 -2.48 17.38 -15.56
CA GLU A 373 -3.08 16.23 -16.27
C GLU A 373 -3.81 16.57 -17.59
N ASP A 374 -4.07 17.85 -17.85
CA ASP A 374 -4.84 18.33 -19.01
C ASP A 374 -4.04 18.39 -20.34
N GLN A 375 -2.79 17.93 -20.36
CA GLN A 375 -1.96 17.92 -21.58
C GLN A 375 -2.04 16.59 -22.34
N GLN A 376 -2.16 16.68 -23.67
CA GLN A 376 -2.13 15.49 -24.55
C GLN A 376 -0.70 14.96 -24.66
N GLY A 377 -0.31 14.06 -23.77
CA GLY A 377 1.01 13.42 -23.72
C GLY A 377 1.64 13.48 -22.33
N VAL A 378 2.92 13.11 -22.24
CA VAL A 378 3.64 13.04 -20.98
C VAL A 378 4.83 13.98 -21.00
N ALA A 379 4.84 14.94 -20.07
CA ALA A 379 5.96 15.84 -19.86
C ALA A 379 7.15 15.10 -19.26
N VAL A 380 8.35 15.34 -19.80
CA VAL A 380 9.57 14.63 -19.39
C VAL A 380 10.72 15.58 -19.06
N THR A 381 11.61 15.09 -18.21
CA THR A 381 12.98 15.60 -18.08
C THR A 381 13.96 14.61 -18.70
N ILE A 382 15.11 15.10 -19.13
CA ILE A 382 16.06 14.38 -19.98
C ILE A 382 17.31 14.03 -19.18
N VAL A 383 17.71 12.76 -19.25
CA VAL A 383 18.96 12.28 -18.66
C VAL A 383 20.11 12.60 -19.64
N GLU A 384 21.18 13.21 -19.15
CA GLU A 384 22.36 13.48 -19.97
C GLU A 384 22.98 12.19 -20.55
N ASN A 385 23.65 12.31 -21.70
CA ASN A 385 24.28 11.19 -22.43
C ASN A 385 23.32 10.06 -22.87
N SER A 386 22.01 10.29 -22.80
CA SER A 386 20.99 9.33 -23.23
C SER A 386 20.61 9.44 -24.69
N THR A 387 19.82 8.49 -25.19
CA THR A 387 19.21 8.58 -26.52
C THR A 387 18.27 9.80 -26.64
N ALA A 388 17.52 10.15 -25.59
CA ALA A 388 16.66 11.32 -25.58
C ALA A 388 17.46 12.63 -25.69
N ALA A 389 18.59 12.73 -24.98
CA ALA A 389 19.51 13.86 -25.10
C ALA A 389 20.12 13.96 -26.51
N ASP A 390 20.60 12.83 -27.06
CA ASP A 390 21.16 12.76 -28.42
C ASP A 390 20.14 13.08 -29.52
N MET A 391 18.85 12.87 -29.22
CA MET A 391 17.72 13.22 -30.08
C MET A 391 17.35 14.71 -29.98
N GLY A 392 17.92 15.44 -29.01
CA GLY A 392 17.72 16.87 -28.81
C GLY A 392 16.46 17.22 -28.02
N LEU A 393 15.87 16.25 -27.29
CA LEU A 393 14.81 16.54 -26.34
C LEU A 393 15.36 17.44 -25.20
N GLN A 394 14.47 18.22 -24.60
CA GLN A 394 14.74 19.15 -23.52
C GLN A 394 13.76 18.94 -22.37
N ASP A 395 14.15 19.36 -21.18
CA ASP A 395 13.26 19.34 -20.02
C ASP A 395 11.99 20.14 -20.29
N GLY A 396 10.84 19.53 -19.97
CA GLY A 396 9.52 20.10 -20.22
C GLY A 396 8.98 19.84 -21.63
N ASP A 397 9.69 19.10 -22.49
CA ASP A 397 9.08 18.55 -23.70
C ASP A 397 7.99 17.54 -23.34
N VAL A 398 6.89 17.55 -24.10
CA VAL A 398 5.76 16.64 -23.90
C VAL A 398 5.77 15.58 -24.99
N ILE A 399 6.03 14.32 -24.62
CA ILE A 399 6.01 13.20 -25.54
C ILE A 399 4.55 12.82 -25.84
N THR A 400 4.20 12.79 -27.12
CA THR A 400 2.84 12.52 -27.60
C THR A 400 2.72 11.21 -28.38
N ALA A 401 3.82 10.72 -28.93
CA ALA A 401 3.89 9.39 -29.54
C ALA A 401 5.31 8.82 -29.46
N ILE A 402 5.40 7.50 -29.29
CA ILE A 402 6.63 6.73 -29.48
C ILE A 402 6.35 5.67 -30.54
N ASN A 403 7.18 5.63 -31.57
CA ASN A 403 6.99 4.86 -32.79
C ASN A 403 5.62 5.18 -33.41
N SER A 404 4.75 4.20 -33.51
CA SER A 404 3.39 4.36 -34.05
C SER A 404 2.31 4.37 -32.96
N TYR A 405 2.71 4.45 -31.68
CA TYR A 405 1.80 4.41 -30.54
C TYR A 405 1.63 5.80 -29.92
N ALA A 406 0.37 6.18 -29.67
CA ALA A 406 0.06 7.39 -28.91
C ALA A 406 0.47 7.17 -27.45
N ILE A 407 1.06 8.20 -26.86
CA ILE A 407 1.46 8.20 -25.45
C ILE A 407 0.49 9.08 -24.69
N LEU A 408 -0.27 8.50 -23.75
CA LEU A 408 -1.24 9.22 -22.92
C LEU A 408 -0.80 9.30 -21.46
N ASP A 409 -0.04 8.31 -20.99
CA ASP A 409 0.49 8.25 -19.62
C ASP A 409 1.89 7.60 -19.57
N TRP A 410 2.46 7.56 -18.37
CA TRP A 410 3.78 6.99 -18.14
C TRP A 410 3.83 5.48 -18.42
N GLU A 411 2.71 4.77 -18.25
CA GLU A 411 2.62 3.34 -18.58
C GLU A 411 2.80 3.09 -20.08
N ASP A 412 2.27 3.96 -20.95
CA ASP A 412 2.51 3.90 -22.39
C ASP A 412 3.99 4.12 -22.73
N ILE A 413 4.67 5.07 -22.07
CA ILE A 413 6.11 5.31 -22.28
C ILE A 413 6.91 4.05 -21.95
N THR A 414 6.69 3.49 -20.76
CA THR A 414 7.43 2.30 -20.31
C THR A 414 7.13 1.09 -21.20
N THR A 415 5.88 0.91 -21.63
CA THR A 415 5.49 -0.15 -22.57
C THR A 415 6.18 0.02 -23.92
N ALA A 416 6.23 1.23 -24.48
CA ALA A 416 6.88 1.50 -25.76
C ALA A 416 8.39 1.28 -25.73
N ILE A 417 9.06 1.66 -24.63
CA ILE A 417 10.51 1.47 -24.47
C ILE A 417 10.84 -0.02 -24.26
N ASN A 418 10.09 -0.72 -23.40
CA ASN A 418 10.33 -2.13 -23.10
C ASN A 418 10.04 -3.06 -24.29
N ALA A 419 9.31 -2.58 -25.29
CA ALA A 419 9.07 -3.31 -26.53
C ALA A 419 10.28 -3.26 -27.50
N LEU A 420 11.28 -2.43 -27.23
CA LEU A 420 12.48 -2.26 -28.07
C LEU A 420 13.65 -3.12 -27.56
N LYS A 421 14.63 -3.32 -28.43
CA LYS A 421 15.97 -3.85 -28.09
C LYS A 421 17.00 -2.75 -28.21
N VAL A 422 18.09 -2.86 -27.46
CA VAL A 422 19.24 -1.94 -27.60
C VAL A 422 19.69 -1.92 -29.06
N GLY A 423 19.87 -0.73 -29.61
CA GLY A 423 20.17 -0.49 -31.02
C GLY A 423 18.96 -0.28 -31.93
N ASP A 424 17.74 -0.63 -31.50
CA ASP A 424 16.53 -0.35 -32.28
C ASP A 424 16.31 1.16 -32.41
N ASN A 425 15.85 1.60 -33.58
CA ASN A 425 15.52 3.01 -33.78
C ASN A 425 14.18 3.34 -33.10
N ILE A 426 14.26 4.07 -31.98
CA ILE A 426 13.10 4.70 -31.36
C ILE A 426 12.75 5.97 -32.14
N GLN A 427 11.50 6.10 -32.56
CA GLN A 427 10.95 7.34 -33.13
C GLN A 427 10.11 8.03 -32.05
N VAL A 428 10.33 9.30 -31.80
CA VAL A 428 9.58 10.04 -30.76
C VAL A 428 9.00 11.30 -31.36
N THR A 429 7.71 11.48 -31.14
CA THR A 429 6.98 12.72 -31.44
C THR A 429 6.76 13.47 -30.14
N TYR A 430 7.28 14.68 -30.04
CA TYR A 430 7.14 15.51 -28.84
C TYR A 430 6.74 16.94 -29.20
N THR A 431 6.19 17.67 -28.24
CA THR A 431 5.88 19.09 -28.40
C THR A 431 6.78 19.93 -27.51
N ARG A 432 7.27 21.04 -28.07
CA ARG A 432 8.05 22.05 -27.35
C ARG A 432 7.36 23.39 -27.53
N LYS A 433 6.86 23.98 -26.45
CA LYS A 433 6.08 25.24 -26.50
C LYS A 433 4.90 25.17 -27.49
N GLY A 434 4.27 24.00 -27.61
CA GLY A 434 3.15 23.73 -28.52
C GLY A 434 3.54 23.38 -29.96
N GLU A 435 4.81 23.50 -30.35
CA GLU A 435 5.27 23.08 -31.68
C GLU A 435 5.66 21.60 -31.71
N LYS A 436 5.12 20.86 -32.68
CA LYS A 436 5.32 19.42 -32.82
C LYS A 436 6.64 19.12 -33.55
N THR A 437 7.47 18.29 -32.93
CA THR A 437 8.77 17.85 -33.44
C THR A 437 8.85 16.32 -33.44
N ASN A 438 9.59 15.76 -34.40
CA ASN A 438 9.88 14.33 -34.49
C ASN A 438 11.39 14.10 -34.42
N GLY A 439 11.80 13.08 -33.68
CA GLY A 439 13.18 12.60 -33.63
C GLY A 439 13.26 11.10 -33.82
N SER A 440 14.38 10.60 -34.35
CA SER A 440 14.66 9.17 -34.40
C SER A 440 16.14 8.89 -34.18
N LYS A 441 16.43 7.95 -33.29
CA LYS A 441 17.78 7.54 -32.90
C LYS A 441 17.79 6.07 -32.48
N PRO A 442 18.93 5.36 -32.60
CA PRO A 442 19.09 4.06 -31.97
C PRO A 442 19.03 4.20 -30.44
N ILE A 443 18.25 3.34 -29.79
CA ILE A 443 18.11 3.33 -28.34
C ILE A 443 19.34 2.71 -27.69
N LYS A 444 19.93 3.43 -26.74
CA LYS A 444 21.09 3.01 -25.96
C LYS A 444 20.67 2.02 -24.88
N SER A 445 21.62 1.24 -24.36
CA SER A 445 21.44 0.57 -23.08
C SER A 445 21.64 1.54 -21.91
N TYR A 446 21.22 1.15 -20.71
CA TYR A 446 21.53 1.92 -19.52
C TYR A 446 23.05 2.11 -19.33
N CYS A 447 23.84 1.06 -19.62
CA CYS A 447 25.29 1.09 -19.50
C CYS A 447 25.97 2.05 -20.48
N ASP A 448 25.45 2.17 -21.71
CA ASP A 448 25.98 3.11 -22.72
C ASP A 448 25.84 4.59 -22.31
N THR A 449 25.02 4.88 -21.29
CA THR A 449 24.83 6.24 -20.76
C THR A 449 25.78 6.59 -19.61
N LYS A 450 26.52 5.62 -19.07
CA LYS A 450 27.54 5.82 -18.04
C LYS A 450 28.91 6.00 -18.72
N LYS A 451 29.64 7.06 -18.38
CA LYS A 451 31.01 7.28 -18.91
C LYS A 451 31.94 6.17 -18.40
N GLU A 452 32.72 5.56 -19.29
CA GLU A 452 33.87 4.73 -18.91
C GLU A 452 34.85 5.57 -18.06
N GLY A 453 35.03 5.20 -16.78
CA GLY A 453 36.08 5.79 -15.94
C GLY A 453 35.77 5.95 -14.45
N GLU A 454 34.53 5.85 -13.99
CA GLU A 454 34.18 6.04 -12.58
C GLU A 454 33.84 4.72 -11.87
N TRP A 455 34.82 3.82 -11.80
CA TRP A 455 34.78 2.70 -10.85
C TRP A 455 35.71 3.03 -9.68
N ASN A 456 35.17 3.49 -8.55
CA ASN A 456 35.93 3.67 -7.32
C ASN A 456 35.24 2.93 -6.17
N TRP A 457 35.54 1.64 -6.05
CA TRP A 457 35.29 0.89 -4.82
C TRP A 457 36.44 1.17 -3.86
N GLY A 458 36.12 1.78 -2.72
CA GLY A 458 37.06 2.07 -1.65
C GLY A 458 37.73 0.80 -1.10
N GLY A 459 38.91 0.51 -1.62
CA GLY A 459 40.08 -0.03 -0.93
C GLY A 459 39.93 -1.23 0.00
N PHE A 460 40.05 -2.45 -0.56
CA PHE A 460 40.91 -3.47 0.02
C PHE A 460 41.43 -4.42 -1.07
N LYS A 461 42.76 -4.50 -1.23
CA LYS A 461 43.45 -5.52 -2.04
C LYS A 461 44.02 -6.57 -1.10
N ILE A 462 43.60 -7.82 -1.25
CA ILE A 462 44.45 -9.00 -1.01
C ILE A 462 44.24 -9.96 -2.19
N ARG A 463 45.31 -10.22 -2.94
CA ARG A 463 45.51 -11.47 -3.71
C ARG A 463 46.27 -12.42 -2.76
N THR A 464 45.95 -13.70 -2.67
CA THR A 464 46.32 -14.72 -3.66
C THR A 464 45.45 -15.98 -3.59
N ASP A 465 45.11 -16.46 -4.79
CA ASP A 465 45.03 -17.84 -5.31
C ASP A 465 44.07 -18.90 -4.71
N GLU A 466 43.37 -19.52 -5.68
CA GLU A 466 42.69 -20.82 -5.72
C GLU A 466 41.28 -20.97 -5.11
N GLY A 467 40.30 -21.16 -6.01
CA GLY A 467 39.17 -22.07 -5.78
C GLY A 467 37.77 -21.47 -5.90
N GLU A 468 37.10 -21.84 -7.01
CA GLU A 468 35.64 -22.03 -7.17
C GLU A 468 34.76 -20.81 -7.48
N ASP A 469 34.06 -20.96 -8.60
CA ASP A 469 33.00 -20.12 -9.14
C ASP A 469 31.75 -20.19 -8.24
N GLU A 470 31.16 -19.05 -7.86
CA GLU A 470 29.71 -18.95 -7.63
C GLU A 470 29.22 -17.55 -8.07
N GLU A 471 28.32 -17.56 -9.06
CA GLU A 471 27.51 -16.44 -9.53
C GLU A 471 26.60 -15.92 -8.40
N SER A 472 26.51 -14.60 -8.24
CA SER A 472 25.43 -13.97 -7.47
C SER A 472 24.54 -13.17 -8.40
N ASP A 473 23.36 -13.73 -8.61
CA ASP A 473 22.25 -13.23 -9.38
C ASP A 473 21.50 -12.12 -8.60
N ALA A 474 21.04 -11.07 -9.28
CA ALA A 474 20.19 -10.04 -8.66
C ALA A 474 19.32 -9.35 -9.72
N GLY A 475 18.42 -10.11 -10.33
CA GLY A 475 17.21 -9.63 -10.99
C GLY A 475 16.00 -9.73 -10.08
N SER A 476 15.21 -8.66 -10.01
CA SER A 476 14.02 -8.53 -9.16
C SER A 476 12.95 -9.60 -9.43
N GLU A 477 12.90 -10.60 -8.54
CA GLU A 477 11.78 -11.49 -8.35
C GLU A 477 10.57 -10.76 -7.72
N ARG A 478 9.37 -11.31 -7.94
CA ARG A 478 8.25 -11.02 -7.04
C ARG A 478 8.63 -11.56 -5.67
N ILE A 479 8.69 -10.64 -4.71
CA ILE A 479 9.25 -10.92 -3.40
C ILE A 479 8.42 -11.98 -2.70
N ASN A 480 9.07 -13.10 -2.46
CA ASN A 480 8.69 -13.99 -1.39
C ASN A 480 8.95 -13.25 -0.08
N VAL A 481 7.89 -12.83 0.63
CA VAL A 481 8.04 -12.02 1.84
C VAL A 481 8.77 -12.81 2.94
N ASP A 482 8.83 -14.15 2.84
CA ASP A 482 9.61 -15.05 3.71
C ASP A 482 11.14 -14.90 3.54
N GLN A 483 11.56 -14.12 2.53
CA GLN A 483 12.95 -13.85 2.16
C GLN A 483 13.16 -12.33 2.01
N VAL A 484 12.93 -11.55 3.07
CA VAL A 484 13.18 -10.11 3.07
C VAL A 484 14.13 -9.72 4.20
N ASN A 485 15.24 -9.07 3.84
CA ASN A 485 16.11 -8.37 4.78
C ASN A 485 15.64 -6.91 4.91
N VAL A 486 15.47 -6.46 6.15
CA VAL A 486 15.12 -5.07 6.46
C VAL A 486 16.29 -4.40 7.15
N ALA A 487 16.77 -3.29 6.58
CA ALA A 487 17.84 -2.50 7.16
C ALA A 487 17.37 -1.07 7.41
N LEU A 488 17.71 -0.54 8.60
CA LEU A 488 17.52 0.86 8.94
C LEU A 488 18.82 1.63 8.71
N GLN A 489 18.73 2.75 8.00
CA GLN A 489 19.84 3.66 7.74
C GLN A 489 19.48 5.09 8.16
N ASP A 490 20.50 5.88 8.48
CA ASP A 490 20.35 7.32 8.63
C ASP A 490 19.87 7.94 7.32
N MET A 491 19.07 9.00 7.42
CA MET A 491 18.54 9.71 6.25
C MET A 491 19.69 10.31 5.43
N PRO A 492 19.90 9.90 4.17
CA PRO A 492 20.93 10.50 3.33
C PRO A 492 20.57 11.95 2.96
N GLU A 493 21.56 12.84 2.87
CA GLU A 493 21.36 14.26 2.51
C GLU A 493 20.77 14.43 1.11
N GLU A 494 21.17 13.57 0.19
CA GLU A 494 20.62 13.55 -1.17
C GLU A 494 19.14 13.16 -1.18
N GLU A 495 18.76 12.11 -0.43
CA GLU A 495 17.37 11.64 -0.39
C GLU A 495 16.46 12.59 0.39
N SER A 496 16.94 13.19 1.49
CA SER A 496 16.25 14.28 2.19
C SER A 496 15.93 15.45 1.26
N THR A 497 16.92 15.86 0.46
CA THR A 497 16.78 16.96 -0.49
C THR A 497 15.80 16.60 -1.60
N GLN A 498 15.90 15.38 -2.16
CA GLN A 498 14.99 14.90 -3.18
C GLN A 498 13.54 14.82 -2.68
N LEU A 499 13.31 14.29 -1.48
CA LEU A 499 11.96 14.20 -0.90
C LEU A 499 11.31 15.57 -0.72
N LYS A 500 12.09 16.55 -0.25
CA LYS A 500 11.62 17.93 -0.07
C LYS A 500 11.34 18.64 -1.39
N GLN A 501 12.23 18.50 -2.36
CA GLN A 501 12.12 19.19 -3.66
C GLN A 501 11.07 18.55 -4.57
N ARG A 502 10.94 17.22 -4.56
CA ARG A 502 10.10 16.46 -5.48
C ARG A 502 8.69 16.23 -4.96
N TYR A 503 8.53 16.02 -3.66
CA TYR A 503 7.26 15.62 -3.05
C TYR A 503 6.77 16.60 -1.98
N GLY A 504 7.52 17.67 -1.70
CA GLY A 504 7.20 18.61 -0.61
C GLY A 504 7.35 17.98 0.79
N ILE A 505 7.98 16.81 0.89
CA ILE A 505 8.17 16.08 2.14
C ILE A 505 9.51 16.50 2.73
N ASP A 506 9.48 17.46 3.65
CA ASP A 506 10.67 17.79 4.44
C ASP A 506 11.05 16.57 5.28
N MET A 507 12.30 16.07 5.24
CA MET A 507 12.81 15.01 6.13
C MET A 507 14.26 15.29 6.50
N PRO A 508 14.57 15.87 7.66
CA PRO A 508 15.92 16.34 7.96
C PRO A 508 16.93 15.18 8.08
N VAL A 509 18.12 15.40 7.53
CA VAL A 509 19.29 14.51 7.62
C VAL A 509 19.71 14.27 9.07
N SER A 510 19.76 15.37 9.84
CA SER A 510 20.07 15.32 11.26
C SER A 510 18.82 14.99 12.08
N SER A 511 18.83 13.83 12.71
CA SER A 511 17.82 13.49 13.72
C SER A 511 18.19 14.10 15.06
N ASN A 512 17.30 14.90 15.63
CA ASN A 512 17.47 15.52 16.95
C ASN A 512 16.49 14.97 18.01
N LEU A 513 15.69 13.96 17.62
CA LEU A 513 14.86 13.16 18.52
C LEU A 513 15.64 11.94 19.02
N ALA A 514 15.72 11.78 20.35
CA ALA A 514 16.25 10.58 20.95
C ALA A 514 15.23 9.43 20.81
N VAL A 515 15.65 8.35 20.16
CA VAL A 515 14.87 7.12 19.97
C VAL A 515 15.73 5.93 20.38
N GLU A 516 15.25 5.15 21.32
CA GLU A 516 15.91 3.93 21.82
C GLU A 516 15.29 2.69 21.13
N ASN A 517 16.06 1.62 20.97
CA ASN A 517 15.56 0.32 20.48
C ASN A 517 14.73 0.37 19.19
N LEU A 518 15.03 1.30 18.27
CA LEU A 518 14.37 1.35 16.97
C LEU A 518 14.70 0.08 16.16
N GLN A 519 13.68 -0.72 15.88
CA GLN A 519 13.75 -2.00 15.19
C GLN A 519 12.63 -2.10 14.16
N LEU A 520 12.91 -2.83 13.08
CA LEU A 520 11.97 -3.15 12.03
C LEU A 520 12.15 -4.63 11.68
N HIS A 521 11.10 -5.42 11.89
CA HIS A 521 11.11 -6.86 11.70
C HIS A 521 10.09 -7.28 10.62
N PRO A 522 10.45 -8.13 9.66
CA PRO A 522 9.47 -8.75 8.75
C PRO A 522 8.39 -9.52 9.50
N ASN A 523 7.13 -9.37 9.07
CA ASN A 523 6.05 -10.31 9.35
C ASN A 523 5.59 -10.91 8.01
N THR A 524 6.26 -11.99 7.65
CA THR A 524 6.33 -12.52 6.28
C THR A 524 5.08 -13.28 5.85
N SER A 525 4.35 -13.85 6.81
CA SER A 525 3.07 -14.54 6.59
C SER A 525 1.94 -13.61 6.16
N MET A 526 2.09 -12.29 6.35
CA MET A 526 1.03 -11.30 6.10
C MET A 526 1.43 -10.18 5.13
N GLY A 527 2.67 -10.13 4.64
CA GLY A 527 3.12 -9.01 3.81
C GLY A 527 3.26 -7.70 4.57
N MET A 528 3.69 -7.74 5.84
CA MET A 528 3.78 -6.59 6.75
C MET A 528 5.19 -6.44 7.34
N PHE A 529 5.55 -5.25 7.84
CA PHE A 529 6.70 -5.06 8.76
C PHE A 529 6.26 -4.55 10.12
N LYS A 530 6.83 -5.10 11.18
CA LYS A 530 6.63 -4.64 12.55
C LYS A 530 7.66 -3.57 12.91
N LEU A 531 7.21 -2.33 13.10
CA LEU A 531 8.01 -1.20 13.57
C LEU A 531 7.95 -1.14 15.11
N GLN A 532 9.11 -1.15 15.77
CA GLN A 532 9.21 -1.03 17.23
C GLN A 532 10.25 0.02 17.62
N PHE A 533 10.00 0.82 18.66
CA PHE A 533 10.98 1.75 19.23
C PHE A 533 10.54 2.24 20.60
N LYS A 534 11.42 2.96 21.31
CA LYS A 534 11.12 3.61 22.58
C LYS A 534 11.50 5.08 22.56
N LEU A 535 10.61 5.96 23.05
CA LEU A 535 10.94 7.37 23.27
C LEU A 535 11.19 7.63 24.77
N PRO A 536 12.40 8.07 25.16
CA PRO A 536 12.76 8.29 26.57
C PRO A 536 12.12 9.56 27.16
N SER A 537 11.65 10.48 26.32
CA SER A 537 11.00 11.73 26.72
C SER A 537 9.60 11.84 26.12
N SER A 538 8.69 12.49 26.85
CA SER A 538 7.31 12.71 26.41
C SER A 538 7.22 13.97 25.55
N GLY A 539 6.52 13.88 24.42
CA GLY A 539 6.23 15.01 23.53
C GLY A 539 5.24 14.65 22.42
N GLU A 540 4.72 15.65 21.71
CA GLU A 540 3.78 15.50 20.59
C GLU A 540 4.36 14.65 19.47
N THR A 541 3.99 13.39 19.40
CA THR A 541 4.60 12.44 18.50
C THR A 541 3.71 12.14 17.32
N SER A 542 4.27 12.02 16.12
CA SER A 542 3.59 11.47 14.94
C SER A 542 4.55 10.59 14.17
N ILE A 543 4.06 9.49 13.60
CA ILE A 543 4.83 8.54 12.81
C ILE A 543 4.28 8.53 11.39
N ARG A 544 5.15 8.66 10.39
CA ARG A 544 4.79 8.51 8.98
C ARG A 544 5.75 7.59 8.27
N VAL A 545 5.24 6.78 7.35
CA VAL A 545 6.06 6.02 6.41
C VAL A 545 5.65 6.34 4.99
N PHE A 546 6.65 6.69 4.20
CA PHE A 546 6.52 6.92 2.77
C PHE A 546 7.25 5.83 2.00
N ASN A 547 6.73 5.43 0.84
CA ASN A 547 7.49 4.58 -0.08
C ASN A 547 8.50 5.41 -0.91
N GLY A 548 9.33 4.74 -1.73
CA GLY A 548 10.36 5.37 -2.56
C GLY A 548 9.85 6.44 -3.54
N ALA A 549 8.55 6.46 -3.82
CA ALA A 549 7.88 7.44 -4.68
C ALA A 549 7.23 8.59 -3.89
N GLY A 550 7.47 8.70 -2.58
CA GLY A 550 6.90 9.76 -1.74
C GLY A 550 5.42 9.57 -1.38
N ARG A 551 4.81 8.43 -1.72
CA ARG A 551 3.43 8.12 -1.32
C ARG A 551 3.41 7.78 0.17
N LEU A 552 2.53 8.45 0.92
CA LEU A 552 2.25 8.13 2.31
C LEU A 552 1.51 6.79 2.38
N ILE A 553 2.11 5.80 3.03
CA ILE A 553 1.55 4.44 3.15
C ILE A 553 1.19 4.08 4.60
N TYR A 554 1.63 4.89 5.55
CA TYR A 554 1.32 4.76 6.98
C TYR A 554 1.42 6.14 7.63
N ASP A 555 0.37 6.58 8.32
CA ASP A 555 0.34 7.84 9.09
C ASP A 555 -0.34 7.57 10.42
N TYR A 556 0.34 7.87 11.51
CA TYR A 556 -0.10 7.53 12.85
C TYR A 556 0.29 8.63 13.84
N ASP A 557 -0.69 9.46 14.22
CA ASP A 557 -0.52 10.49 15.25
C ASP A 557 -0.62 9.87 16.64
N LEU A 558 0.44 10.08 17.42
CA LEU A 558 0.67 9.49 18.72
C LEU A 558 0.33 10.43 19.87
N GLY A 559 0.05 11.71 19.60
CA GLY A 559 -0.15 12.72 20.64
C GLY A 559 1.05 12.80 21.58
N MET A 560 0.86 13.17 22.85
CA MET A 560 1.97 13.19 23.81
C MET A 560 2.42 11.76 24.14
N PHE A 561 3.64 11.41 23.74
CA PHE A 561 4.12 10.03 23.84
C PHE A 561 5.54 9.94 24.39
N SER A 562 5.72 9.04 25.33
CA SER A 562 7.00 8.46 25.77
C SER A 562 6.75 7.00 26.11
N GLY A 563 7.75 6.15 26.01
CA GLY A 563 7.59 4.70 26.22
C GLY A 563 7.74 3.92 24.93
N ASP A 564 7.35 2.66 24.97
CA ASP A 564 7.56 1.69 23.91
C ASP A 564 6.42 1.76 22.87
N PHE A 565 6.77 1.72 21.59
CA PHE A 565 5.86 1.70 20.45
C PHE A 565 6.09 0.40 19.68
N SER A 566 5.01 -0.20 19.20
CA SER A 566 5.06 -1.41 18.38
C SER A 566 3.81 -1.49 17.49
N ASP A 567 3.96 -1.43 16.17
CA ASP A 567 2.84 -1.63 15.23
C ASP A 567 3.28 -2.30 13.92
N GLU A 568 2.32 -2.80 13.14
CA GLU A 568 2.54 -3.50 11.87
C GLU A 568 2.10 -2.64 10.67
N ILE A 569 2.92 -2.58 9.64
CA ILE A 569 2.75 -1.73 8.47
C ILE A 569 2.61 -2.62 7.23
N ASP A 570 1.50 -2.46 6.49
CA ASP A 570 1.24 -3.19 5.25
C ASP A 570 2.04 -2.63 4.08
N ILE A 571 2.83 -3.51 3.47
CA ILE A 571 3.64 -3.21 2.29
C ILE A 571 3.38 -4.20 1.14
N SER A 572 2.39 -5.08 1.29
CA SER A 572 2.01 -6.09 0.30
C SER A 572 1.72 -5.48 -1.08
N GLN A 573 1.33 -4.20 -1.10
CA GLN A 573 1.04 -3.41 -2.30
C GLN A 573 2.19 -2.51 -2.78
N ASN A 574 3.35 -2.48 -2.09
CA ASN A 574 4.45 -1.53 -2.34
C ASN A 574 5.82 -2.17 -2.68
N GLY A 575 6.00 -3.48 -2.46
CA GLY A 575 7.21 -4.23 -2.91
C GLY A 575 8.50 -3.89 -2.14
N ALA A 576 9.66 -4.40 -2.56
CA ALA A 576 10.96 -4.07 -1.98
C ALA A 576 11.47 -2.75 -2.54
N GLY A 577 12.25 -2.05 -1.74
CA GLY A 577 12.79 -0.76 -2.10
C GLY A 577 13.04 0.12 -0.90
N ASN A 578 13.28 1.40 -1.18
CA ASN A 578 13.46 2.41 -0.16
C ASN A 578 12.11 2.83 0.39
N TYR A 579 12.03 2.91 1.70
CA TYR A 579 10.95 3.54 2.44
C TYR A 579 11.54 4.58 3.39
N TYR A 580 10.71 5.51 3.84
CA TYR A 580 11.15 6.63 4.64
C TYR A 580 10.29 6.75 5.88
N LEU A 581 10.89 6.50 7.03
CA LEU A 581 10.27 6.64 8.34
C LEU A 581 10.52 8.03 8.87
N ASP A 582 9.44 8.71 9.22
CA ASP A 582 9.43 9.94 9.97
C ASP A 582 8.84 9.70 11.36
N ILE A 583 9.57 10.05 12.41
CA ILE A 583 9.03 10.15 13.77
C ILE A 583 9.27 11.57 14.24
N ARG A 584 8.21 12.36 14.32
CA ARG A 584 8.26 13.71 14.89
C ARG A 584 7.89 13.63 16.37
N GLN A 585 8.53 14.43 17.23
CA GLN A 585 8.16 14.66 18.63
C GLN A 585 8.28 16.17 18.97
N GLY A 586 7.21 16.94 18.79
CA GLY A 586 7.20 18.40 18.88
C GLY A 586 8.04 19.05 17.76
N ASP A 587 9.05 19.82 18.17
CA ASP A 587 10.06 20.39 17.25
C ASP A 587 11.21 19.44 16.96
N LYS A 588 11.26 18.29 17.65
CA LYS A 588 12.27 17.25 17.43
C LYS A 588 11.77 16.25 16.41
N ARG A 589 12.69 15.63 15.69
CA ARG A 589 12.39 14.70 14.60
C ARG A 589 13.49 13.65 14.45
N LEU A 590 13.07 12.45 14.09
CA LEU A 590 13.91 11.37 13.60
C LEU A 590 13.44 11.04 12.19
N SER A 591 14.35 11.07 11.23
CA SER A 591 14.07 10.61 9.88
C SER A 591 15.05 9.48 9.54
N LYS A 592 14.51 8.37 9.06
CA LYS A 592 15.28 7.17 8.71
C LYS A 592 14.90 6.66 7.35
N LYS A 593 15.88 6.11 6.65
CA LYS A 593 15.65 5.29 5.48
C LYS A 593 15.48 3.85 5.94
N ILE A 594 14.43 3.20 5.45
CA ILE A 594 14.22 1.77 5.58
C ILE A 594 14.54 1.17 4.21
N LEU A 595 15.50 0.25 4.19
CA LEU A 595 15.82 -0.55 3.03
C LEU A 595 15.13 -1.89 3.17
N LEU A 596 14.24 -2.16 2.23
CA LEU A 596 13.68 -3.47 2.03
C LEU A 596 14.42 -4.16 0.91
N GLN A 597 15.05 -5.30 1.19
CA GLN A 597 15.80 -6.07 0.21
C GLN A 597 15.21 -7.48 0.14
N SER A 598 14.86 -7.92 -1.08
CA SER A 598 14.62 -9.35 -1.31
C SER A 598 15.93 -10.09 -1.04
N LYS A 599 15.86 -11.21 -0.33
CA LYS A 599 17.00 -12.03 0.04
C LYS A 599 17.51 -12.85 -1.12
#